data_AF-A0A2E4RNJ4-F1
#
_entry.id   AF-A0A2E4RNJ4-F1
#
_cell.length_a   1.000
_cell.length_b   1.000
_cell.length_c   1.000
_cell.angle_alpha   90.00
_cell.angle_beta   90.00
_cell.angle_gamma   90.00
#
_symmetry.space_group_name_H-M   'P 1'
#
loop_
_entity.id
_entity.type
_entity.pdbx_description
1 polymer ?
#
loop_
_entity_poly.entity_id
_entity_poly.type
_entity_poly.pdbx_seq_one_letter_code
_entity_poly.pdbx_strand_id
1 'polypeptide(L)'
;MDASSSNPSSPDSISQATFPASRKGFDQERVKAFLIAVAAEMQGVIDENTRLSSELDEAQKRAVNLAEMDDELLQELLGEEKARTLVSAREETRVERAEMRARLREIVEEADRHVEQANLKITRLRESARLWAEETELHQRRLAEQFDRARALAADVVAILDPQSIADDVVSIEEMPTMASDALSDVFDGQSANDVESAVPGTESSFDESADDDSPSAEVVPLFPGRRTETDDELDPVGVSTPRRDEVIGSELAGVVRSVKKAFADELDVVLAALDSDDEKKRRTPLPGPASYRRRHVKLMTSSFTAVAEAGAADLGGDLVDVEAACAAAIAVVDDQLLSFVRGQVMHAIKDHGDDQRAIVKSVRAAYREVKGERVESALFAAMTAAYETAQR
;
A
#
# COMPACT_ATOMS: atom_id res chain seq x y z
N MET A 1 -20.94 38.18 -18.45
CA MET A 1 -19.86 38.28 -17.44
C MET A 1 -20.57 37.92 -16.16
N ASP A 2 -20.62 36.63 -15.88
CA ASP A 2 -21.64 36.06 -15.02
C ASP A 2 -21.07 35.90 -13.63
N ALA A 3 -21.68 36.64 -12.70
CA ALA A 3 -21.33 36.66 -11.31
C ALA A 3 -21.71 35.34 -10.63
N SER A 4 -20.75 34.79 -9.88
CA SER A 4 -20.99 34.14 -8.59
C SER A 4 -21.84 32.86 -8.61
N SER A 5 -21.18 31.71 -8.82
CA SER A 5 -21.67 30.49 -8.16
C SER A 5 -21.61 30.73 -6.65
N SER A 6 -22.78 30.84 -6.01
CA SER A 6 -22.88 30.96 -4.56
C SER A 6 -22.11 29.81 -3.92
N ASN A 7 -21.11 30.12 -3.09
CA ASN A 7 -20.35 29.10 -2.39
C ASN A 7 -21.34 28.32 -1.50
N PRO A 8 -21.56 27.02 -1.75
CA PRO A 8 -22.64 26.25 -1.10
C PRO A 8 -22.46 26.14 0.42
N SER A 9 -21.25 26.44 0.90
CA SER A 9 -20.87 26.42 2.32
C SER A 9 -20.85 27.82 2.96
N SER A 10 -21.44 28.85 2.34
CA SER A 10 -21.56 30.16 2.99
C SER A 10 -22.60 30.11 4.11
N PRO A 11 -22.42 30.88 5.22
CA PRO A 11 -23.40 30.94 6.32
C PRO A 11 -24.83 31.20 5.84
N ASP A 12 -25.00 32.14 4.91
CA ASP A 12 -26.29 32.48 4.32
C ASP A 12 -26.89 31.31 3.51
N SER A 13 -26.07 30.64 2.69
CA SER A 13 -26.52 29.46 1.92
C SER A 13 -26.91 28.28 2.81
N ILE A 14 -26.20 28.07 3.93
CA ILE A 14 -26.49 27.01 4.90
C ILE A 14 -27.79 27.30 5.65
N SER A 15 -28.02 28.54 6.05
CA SER A 15 -29.25 28.94 6.74
C SER A 15 -30.51 28.79 5.88
N GLN A 16 -30.38 28.95 4.55
CA GLN A 16 -31.47 28.88 3.58
C GLN A 16 -31.63 27.51 2.91
N ALA A 17 -30.76 26.55 3.24
CA ALA A 17 -30.79 25.21 2.64
C ALA A 17 -32.12 24.49 2.90
N THR A 18 -32.73 23.94 1.84
CA THR A 18 -34.01 23.24 1.91
C THR A 18 -33.88 21.81 1.40
N PHE A 19 -34.45 20.84 2.12
CA PHE A 19 -34.37 19.42 1.80
C PHE A 19 -35.76 18.79 1.61
N PRO A 20 -35.94 17.83 0.68
CA PRO A 20 -37.21 17.15 0.47
C PRO A 20 -37.57 16.23 1.65
N ALA A 21 -38.87 16.06 1.92
CA ALA A 21 -39.36 15.16 2.97
C ALA A 21 -39.28 13.69 2.56
N SER A 22 -38.89 12.81 3.48
CA SER A 22 -38.88 11.35 3.32
C SER A 22 -39.77 10.67 4.36
N ARG A 23 -40.34 9.51 4.02
CA ARG A 23 -41.27 8.73 4.87
C ARG A 23 -40.65 8.28 6.20
N LYS A 24 -39.31 8.26 6.29
CA LYS A 24 -38.54 8.04 7.51
C LYS A 24 -37.31 8.96 7.46
N GLY A 25 -37.37 10.08 8.15
CA GLY A 25 -36.35 11.14 8.08
C GLY A 25 -36.31 12.00 9.34
N PHE A 26 -35.40 12.97 9.35
CA PHE A 26 -35.24 13.91 10.45
C PHE A 26 -36.36 14.96 10.48
N ASP A 27 -36.67 15.45 11.68
CA ASP A 27 -37.63 16.54 11.89
C ASP A 27 -37.10 17.84 11.25
N GLN A 28 -37.84 18.35 10.27
CA GLN A 28 -37.41 19.49 9.45
C GLN A 28 -37.27 20.79 10.25
N GLU A 29 -38.09 20.99 11.29
CA GLU A 29 -38.00 22.19 12.12
C GLU A 29 -36.71 22.17 12.95
N ARG A 30 -36.35 21.01 13.49
CA ARG A 30 -35.09 20.82 14.21
C ARG A 30 -33.88 20.97 13.31
N VAL A 31 -33.94 20.44 12.09
CA VAL A 31 -32.86 20.59 11.10
C VAL A 31 -32.68 22.05 10.71
N LYS A 32 -33.76 22.81 10.46
CA LYS A 32 -33.67 24.26 10.17
C LYS A 32 -33.08 25.05 11.34
N ALA A 33 -33.55 24.79 12.56
CA ALA A 33 -32.99 25.44 13.76
C ALA A 33 -31.50 25.13 13.94
N PHE A 34 -31.09 23.90 13.67
CA PHE A 34 -29.69 23.49 13.71
C PHE A 34 -28.86 24.20 12.63
N LEU A 35 -29.35 24.29 11.39
CA LEU A 35 -28.64 24.98 10.30
C LEU A 35 -28.49 26.48 10.55
N ILE A 36 -29.48 27.13 11.17
CA ILE A 36 -29.37 28.53 11.60
C ILE A 36 -28.29 28.68 12.69
N ALA A 37 -28.23 27.77 13.65
CA ALA A 37 -27.18 27.78 14.67
C ALA A 37 -25.79 27.54 14.07
N VAL A 38 -25.66 26.60 13.14
CA VAL A 38 -24.40 26.33 12.40
C VAL A 38 -23.98 27.55 11.58
N ALA A 39 -24.91 28.20 10.87
CA ALA A 39 -24.62 29.42 10.13
C ALA A 39 -24.13 30.55 11.05
N ALA A 40 -24.74 30.72 12.22
CA ALA A 40 -24.31 31.72 13.20
C ALA A 40 -22.90 31.44 13.76
N GLU A 41 -22.59 30.18 14.09
CA GLU A 41 -21.25 29.76 14.50
C GLU A 41 -20.22 29.98 13.39
N MET A 42 -20.54 29.60 12.15
CA MET A 42 -19.67 29.83 11.00
C MET A 42 -19.42 31.32 10.76
N GLN A 43 -20.44 32.16 10.91
CA GLN A 43 -20.28 33.61 10.82
C GLN A 43 -19.38 34.14 11.94
N GLY A 44 -19.54 33.65 13.17
CA GLY A 44 -18.67 34.00 14.30
C GLY A 44 -17.21 33.62 14.05
N VAL A 45 -16.94 32.45 13.47
CA VAL A 45 -15.60 32.02 13.09
C VAL A 45 -15.01 32.90 11.98
N ILE A 46 -15.83 33.31 10.99
CA ILE A 46 -15.39 34.21 9.93
C ILE A 46 -15.03 35.58 10.51
N ASP A 47 -15.91 36.18 11.32
CA ASP A 47 -15.69 37.48 11.94
C ASP A 47 -14.42 37.45 12.81
N GLU A 48 -14.25 36.41 13.61
CA GLU A 48 -13.05 36.23 14.44
C GLU A 48 -11.78 36.06 13.58
N ASN A 49 -11.85 35.32 12.48
CA ASN A 49 -10.72 35.17 11.56
C ASN A 49 -10.34 36.52 10.92
N THR A 50 -11.32 37.33 10.52
CA THR A 50 -11.05 38.67 9.99
C THR A 50 -10.43 39.59 11.05
N ARG A 51 -10.91 39.52 12.30
CA ARG A 51 -10.33 40.26 13.43
C ARG A 51 -8.89 39.85 13.68
N LEU A 52 -8.63 38.54 13.82
CA LEU A 52 -7.28 38.00 14.04
C LEU A 52 -6.34 38.36 12.89
N SER A 53 -6.82 38.31 11.65
CA SER A 53 -6.04 38.71 10.47
C SER A 53 -5.66 40.20 10.54
N SER A 54 -6.60 41.07 10.92
CA SER A 54 -6.32 42.51 11.08
C SER A 54 -5.35 42.79 12.23
N GLU A 55 -5.48 42.07 13.36
CA GLU A 55 -4.56 42.19 14.50
C GLU A 55 -3.15 41.72 14.16
N LEU A 56 -3.03 40.65 13.37
CA LEU A 56 -1.75 40.12 12.90
C LEU A 56 -1.08 41.12 11.95
N ASP A 57 -1.83 41.71 11.01
CA ASP A 57 -1.32 42.74 10.11
C ASP A 57 -0.81 43.98 10.87
N GLU A 58 -1.55 44.44 11.86
CA GLU A 58 -1.10 45.55 12.70
C GLU A 58 0.11 45.18 13.57
N ALA A 59 0.13 43.98 14.14
CA ALA A 59 1.26 43.49 14.91
C ALA A 59 2.51 43.36 14.04
N GLN A 60 2.36 42.89 12.80
CA GLN A 60 3.44 42.82 11.83
C GLN A 60 3.96 44.20 11.45
N LYS A 61 3.07 45.18 11.18
CA LYS A 61 3.46 46.57 10.93
C LYS A 61 4.19 47.19 12.12
N ARG A 62 3.69 46.96 13.35
CA ARG A 62 4.36 47.40 14.59
C ARG A 62 5.73 46.77 14.77
N ALA A 63 5.88 45.47 14.48
CA ALA A 63 7.16 44.77 14.57
C ALA A 63 8.17 45.28 13.54
N VAL A 64 7.74 45.64 12.32
CA VAL A 64 8.60 46.25 11.29
C VAL A 64 9.03 47.66 11.70
N ASN A 65 8.13 48.49 12.22
CA ASN A 65 8.47 49.85 12.64
C ASN A 65 9.44 49.84 13.85
N LEU A 66 9.21 48.97 14.83
CA LEU A 66 10.10 48.84 16.00
C LEU A 66 11.49 48.33 15.56
N ALA A 67 11.50 47.40 14.60
CA ALA A 67 12.73 46.86 14.02
C ALA A 67 13.62 47.91 13.35
N GLU A 68 13.04 48.93 12.71
CA GLU A 68 13.77 50.00 12.04
C GLU A 68 14.30 51.05 13.04
N MET A 69 13.53 51.35 14.09
CA MET A 69 13.93 52.31 15.15
C MET A 69 14.98 51.74 16.10
N ASP A 70 14.90 50.44 16.42
CA ASP A 70 15.84 49.78 17.32
C ASP A 70 17.27 49.79 16.74
N ASP A 71 17.44 49.70 15.42
CA ASP A 71 18.78 49.65 14.80
C ASP A 71 19.51 51.01 14.87
N GLU A 72 18.80 52.14 14.70
CA GLU A 72 19.35 53.50 14.90
C GLU A 72 19.67 53.77 16.38
N LEU A 73 18.79 53.37 17.29
CA LEU A 73 18.96 53.55 18.74
C LEU A 73 20.05 52.63 19.32
N LEU A 74 20.18 51.40 18.80
CA LEU A 74 21.22 50.42 19.14
C LEU A 74 22.61 50.95 18.76
N GLN A 75 22.73 51.62 17.62
CA GLN A 75 23.99 52.22 17.18
C GLN A 75 24.43 53.37 18.10
N GLU A 76 23.48 54.16 18.62
CA GLU A 76 23.74 55.23 19.59
C GLU A 76 24.09 54.70 21.00
N LEU A 77 23.37 53.68 21.50
CA LEU A 77 23.53 53.17 22.87
C LEU A 77 24.64 52.13 23.06
N LEU A 78 24.87 51.25 22.08
CA LEU A 78 25.85 50.15 22.18
C LEU A 78 27.17 50.43 21.46
N GLY A 79 27.23 51.49 20.65
CA GLY A 79 28.33 51.82 19.75
C GLY A 79 28.30 51.01 18.44
N GLU A 80 28.92 51.56 17.39
CA GLU A 80 28.82 51.02 16.02
C GLU A 80 29.20 49.54 15.90
N GLU A 81 30.21 49.09 16.64
CA GLU A 81 30.79 47.76 16.45
C GLU A 81 29.88 46.65 16.99
N LYS A 82 29.23 46.85 18.14
CA LYS A 82 28.28 45.87 18.70
C LYS A 82 26.92 45.90 18.01
N ALA A 83 26.49 47.08 17.52
CA ALA A 83 25.31 47.19 16.68
C ALA A 83 25.47 46.39 15.38
N ARG A 84 26.65 46.47 14.73
CA ARG A 84 26.96 45.67 13.52
C ARG A 84 26.89 44.16 13.77
N THR A 85 27.37 43.66 14.90
CA THR A 85 27.29 42.21 15.20
C THR A 85 25.86 41.74 15.42
N LEU A 86 25.00 42.57 16.02
CA LEU A 86 23.59 42.23 16.23
C LEU A 86 22.80 42.29 14.91
N VAL A 87 23.07 43.28 14.06
CA VAL A 87 22.49 43.36 12.71
C VAL A 87 22.93 42.16 11.87
N SER A 88 24.21 41.76 11.92
CA SER A 88 24.71 40.55 11.25
C SER A 88 23.99 39.29 11.74
N ALA A 89 23.89 39.09 13.06
CA ALA A 89 23.16 37.95 13.61
C ALA A 89 21.67 37.96 13.21
N ARG A 90 21.05 39.13 13.11
CA ARG A 90 19.67 39.29 12.67
C ARG A 90 19.50 38.95 11.19
N GLU A 91 20.41 39.41 10.34
CA GLU A 91 20.44 39.07 8.92
C GLU A 91 20.65 37.58 8.70
N GLU A 92 21.56 36.95 9.46
CA GLU A 92 21.75 35.49 9.47
C GLU A 92 20.43 34.77 9.80
N THR A 93 19.72 35.16 10.87
CA THR A 93 18.41 34.55 11.18
C THR A 93 17.34 34.83 10.12
N ARG A 94 17.42 35.94 9.37
CA ARG A 94 16.50 36.23 8.27
C ARG A 94 16.80 35.32 7.07
N VAL A 95 18.08 35.12 6.75
CA VAL A 95 18.52 34.20 5.69
C VAL A 95 18.11 32.77 6.03
N GLU A 96 18.39 32.29 7.26
CA GLU A 96 17.99 30.95 7.70
C GLU A 96 16.48 30.72 7.61
N ARG A 97 15.66 31.72 8.00
CA ARG A 97 14.20 31.65 7.85
C ARG A 97 13.77 31.64 6.38
N ALA A 98 14.44 32.39 5.51
CA ALA A 98 14.15 32.39 4.07
C ALA A 98 14.49 31.05 3.42
N GLU A 99 15.63 30.45 3.80
CA GLU A 99 16.02 29.10 3.38
C GLU A 99 15.04 28.05 3.87
N MET A 100 14.62 28.12 5.14
CA MET A 100 13.60 27.21 5.69
C MET A 100 12.29 27.31 4.91
N ARG A 101 11.84 28.53 4.59
CA ARG A 101 10.64 28.75 3.75
C ARG A 101 10.82 28.23 2.32
N ALA A 102 12.02 28.29 1.75
CA ALA A 102 12.29 27.71 0.44
C ALA A 102 12.22 26.18 0.48
N ARG A 103 12.84 25.54 1.48
CA ARG A 103 12.76 24.08 1.68
C ARG A 103 11.33 23.61 1.91
N LEU A 104 10.54 24.33 2.70
CA LEU A 104 9.13 24.02 2.90
C LEU A 104 8.32 24.09 1.60
N ARG A 105 8.61 25.08 0.73
CA ARG A 105 7.96 25.15 -0.59
C ARG A 105 8.34 23.97 -1.48
N GLU A 106 9.61 23.59 -1.51
CA GLU A 106 10.09 22.43 -2.26
C GLU A 106 9.40 21.13 -1.81
N ILE A 107 9.28 20.91 -0.50
CA ILE A 107 8.58 19.74 0.06
C ILE A 107 7.10 19.73 -0.35
N VAL A 108 6.43 20.88 -0.34
CA VAL A 108 5.03 20.98 -0.76
C VAL A 108 4.89 20.66 -2.26
N GLU A 109 5.77 21.23 -3.10
CA GLU A 109 5.76 20.93 -4.54
C GLU A 109 6.06 19.45 -4.82
N GLU A 110 6.94 18.81 -4.04
CA GLU A 110 7.19 17.37 -4.11
C GLU A 110 5.93 16.56 -3.75
N ALA A 111 5.25 16.93 -2.66
CA ALA A 111 4.01 16.29 -2.26
C ALA A 111 2.92 16.42 -3.35
N ASP A 112 2.78 17.60 -3.96
CA ASP A 112 1.85 17.83 -5.06
C ASP A 112 2.18 16.94 -6.26
N ARG A 113 3.46 16.81 -6.64
CA ARG A 113 3.91 15.90 -7.70
C ARG A 113 3.55 14.44 -7.37
N HIS A 114 3.71 14.00 -6.13
CA HIS A 114 3.33 12.65 -5.71
C HIS A 114 1.81 12.42 -5.80
N VAL A 115 1.00 13.42 -5.41
CA VAL A 115 -0.46 13.36 -5.53
C VAL A 115 -0.89 13.30 -7.00
N GLU A 116 -0.30 14.12 -7.88
CA GLU A 116 -0.55 14.07 -9.32
C GLU A 116 -0.21 12.70 -9.91
N GLN A 117 0.96 12.14 -9.57
CA GLN A 117 1.36 10.81 -10.01
C GLN A 117 0.39 9.72 -9.54
N ALA A 118 -0.06 9.78 -8.28
CA ALA A 118 -1.04 8.85 -7.75
C ALA A 118 -2.39 8.98 -8.49
N ASN A 119 -2.85 10.19 -8.75
CA ASN A 119 -4.08 10.44 -9.50
C ASN A 119 -4.00 9.89 -10.93
N LEU A 120 -2.86 10.08 -11.62
CA LEU A 120 -2.65 9.50 -12.96
C LEU A 120 -2.65 7.98 -12.95
N LYS A 121 -2.13 7.34 -11.90
CA LYS A 121 -2.22 5.88 -11.75
C LYS A 121 -3.67 5.43 -11.53
N ILE A 122 -4.41 6.14 -10.69
CA ILE A 122 -5.83 5.85 -10.44
C ILE A 122 -6.66 6.01 -11.72
N THR A 123 -6.41 7.04 -12.53
CA THR A 123 -7.13 7.21 -13.81
C THR A 123 -6.83 6.07 -14.77
N ARG A 124 -5.56 5.67 -14.92
CA ARG A 124 -5.18 4.50 -15.74
C ARG A 124 -5.83 3.22 -15.26
N LEU A 125 -5.88 2.98 -13.94
CA LEU A 125 -6.52 1.81 -13.37
C LEU A 125 -8.04 1.81 -13.60
N ARG A 126 -8.68 2.98 -13.53
CA ARG A 126 -10.11 3.12 -13.85
C ARG A 126 -10.39 2.87 -15.32
N GLU A 127 -9.53 3.37 -16.21
CA GLU A 127 -9.65 3.12 -17.65
C GLU A 127 -9.43 1.66 -17.99
N SER A 128 -8.42 0.99 -17.43
CA SER A 128 -8.19 -0.43 -17.66
C SER A 128 -9.33 -1.29 -17.11
N ALA A 129 -9.83 -0.99 -15.89
CA ALA A 129 -10.98 -1.68 -15.32
C ALA A 129 -12.24 -1.50 -16.19
N ARG A 130 -12.43 -0.31 -16.78
CA ARG A 130 -13.52 -0.06 -17.71
C ARG A 130 -13.39 -0.88 -19.00
N LEU A 131 -12.22 -0.89 -19.62
CA LEU A 131 -11.98 -1.68 -20.82
C LEU A 131 -12.19 -3.18 -20.57
N TRP A 132 -11.73 -3.67 -19.42
CA TRP A 132 -11.94 -5.05 -19.01
C TRP A 132 -13.43 -5.36 -18.80
N ALA A 133 -14.19 -4.45 -18.18
CA ALA A 133 -15.64 -4.60 -18.06
C ALA A 133 -16.32 -4.67 -19.44
N GLU A 134 -15.95 -3.79 -20.37
CA GLU A 134 -16.48 -3.79 -21.75
C GLU A 134 -16.13 -5.09 -22.50
N GLU A 135 -14.91 -5.61 -22.34
CA GLU A 135 -14.48 -6.87 -22.95
C GLU A 135 -15.22 -8.08 -22.35
N THR A 136 -15.39 -8.13 -21.04
CA THR A 136 -16.12 -9.21 -20.36
C THR A 136 -17.59 -9.23 -20.75
N GLU A 137 -18.25 -8.06 -20.86
CA GLU A 137 -19.61 -7.96 -21.37
C GLU A 137 -19.72 -8.49 -22.81
N LEU A 138 -18.76 -8.14 -23.67
CA LEU A 138 -18.75 -8.58 -25.05
C LEU A 138 -18.56 -10.10 -25.14
N HIS A 139 -17.66 -10.67 -24.32
CA HIS A 139 -17.49 -12.11 -24.22
C HIS A 139 -18.77 -12.82 -23.74
N GLN A 140 -19.43 -12.28 -22.71
CA GLN A 140 -20.71 -12.80 -22.21
C GLN A 140 -21.81 -12.76 -23.29
N ARG A 141 -21.91 -11.67 -24.06
CA ARG A 141 -22.88 -11.56 -25.17
C ARG A 141 -22.60 -12.60 -26.26
N ARG A 142 -21.33 -12.73 -26.68
CA ARG A 142 -20.94 -13.78 -27.64
C ARG A 142 -21.30 -15.17 -27.12
N LEU A 143 -21.05 -15.45 -25.85
CA LEU A 143 -21.37 -16.75 -25.24
C LEU A 143 -22.88 -17.00 -25.24
N ALA A 144 -23.69 -15.99 -24.88
CA ALA A 144 -25.15 -16.07 -24.94
C ALA A 144 -25.65 -16.35 -26.37
N GLU A 145 -25.12 -15.65 -27.37
CA GLU A 145 -25.46 -15.88 -28.78
C GLU A 145 -25.10 -17.30 -29.27
N GLN A 146 -24.02 -17.89 -28.75
CA GLN A 146 -23.66 -19.28 -29.06
C GLN A 146 -24.64 -20.26 -28.40
N PHE A 147 -25.03 -20.02 -27.14
CA PHE A 147 -26.03 -20.84 -26.45
C PHE A 147 -27.41 -20.75 -27.11
N ASP A 148 -27.84 -19.56 -27.53
CA ASP A 148 -29.11 -19.38 -28.24
C ASP A 148 -29.11 -20.10 -29.59
N ARG A 149 -27.98 -20.06 -30.33
CA ARG A 149 -27.81 -20.84 -31.56
C ARG A 149 -27.84 -22.34 -31.31
N ALA A 150 -27.11 -22.83 -30.31
CA ALA A 150 -27.10 -24.23 -29.95
C ALA A 150 -28.50 -24.71 -29.53
N ARG A 151 -29.25 -23.87 -28.81
CA ARG A 151 -30.64 -24.14 -28.42
C ARG A 151 -31.58 -24.20 -29.63
N ALA A 152 -31.42 -23.31 -30.60
CA ALA A 152 -32.21 -23.33 -31.84
C ALA A 152 -31.94 -24.62 -32.64
N LEU A 153 -30.67 -24.96 -32.86
CA LEU A 153 -30.30 -26.21 -33.53
C LEU A 153 -30.80 -27.45 -32.79
N ALA A 154 -30.73 -27.46 -31.46
CA ALA A 154 -31.29 -28.54 -30.65
C ALA A 154 -32.82 -28.65 -30.81
N ALA A 155 -33.53 -27.52 -30.88
CA ALA A 155 -34.97 -27.51 -31.15
C ALA A 155 -35.30 -28.07 -32.54
N ASP A 156 -34.51 -27.72 -33.56
CA ASP A 156 -34.66 -28.27 -34.92
C ASP A 156 -34.45 -29.79 -34.95
N VAL A 157 -33.40 -30.28 -34.27
CA VAL A 157 -33.14 -31.74 -34.15
C VAL A 157 -34.28 -32.45 -33.42
N VAL A 158 -34.79 -31.86 -32.34
CA VAL A 158 -35.95 -32.41 -31.61
C VAL A 158 -37.21 -32.43 -32.49
N ALA A 159 -37.42 -31.42 -33.32
CA ALA A 159 -38.54 -31.39 -34.26
C ALA A 159 -38.43 -32.49 -35.33
N ILE A 160 -37.22 -32.74 -35.86
CA ILE A 160 -36.97 -33.85 -36.79
C ILE A 160 -37.21 -35.21 -36.12
N LEU A 161 -36.87 -35.33 -34.84
CA LEU A 161 -37.04 -36.55 -34.05
C LEU A 161 -38.43 -36.67 -33.40
N ASP A 162 -39.36 -35.75 -33.68
CA ASP A 162 -40.72 -35.81 -33.15
C ASP A 162 -41.42 -37.06 -33.73
N PRO A 163 -41.94 -37.98 -32.89
CA PRO A 163 -42.59 -39.19 -33.36
C PRO A 163 -43.75 -38.96 -34.35
N GLN A 164 -44.37 -37.78 -34.37
CA GLN A 164 -45.36 -37.43 -35.41
C GLN A 164 -44.68 -37.11 -36.76
N SER A 165 -43.57 -36.37 -36.77
CA SER A 165 -42.78 -36.07 -37.98
C SER A 165 -42.22 -37.34 -38.60
N ILE A 166 -41.68 -38.25 -37.78
CA ILE A 166 -41.17 -39.55 -38.24
C ILE A 166 -42.31 -40.40 -38.82
N ALA A 167 -43.49 -40.39 -38.19
CA ALA A 167 -44.65 -41.12 -38.70
C ALA A 167 -45.12 -40.58 -40.06
N ASP A 168 -45.16 -39.25 -40.24
CA ASP A 168 -45.53 -38.61 -41.50
C ASP A 168 -44.51 -38.90 -42.64
N ASP A 169 -43.21 -38.93 -42.32
CA ASP A 169 -42.16 -39.30 -43.27
C ASP A 169 -42.22 -40.79 -43.66
N VAL A 170 -42.49 -41.69 -42.71
CA VAL A 170 -42.68 -43.13 -42.98
C VAL A 170 -43.91 -43.38 -43.86
N VAL A 171 -45.01 -42.68 -43.62
CA VAL A 171 -46.21 -42.75 -44.48
C VAL A 171 -45.89 -42.25 -45.89
N SER A 172 -45.15 -41.16 -46.02
CA SER A 172 -44.74 -40.62 -47.33
C SER A 172 -43.80 -41.56 -48.12
N ILE A 173 -43.00 -42.37 -47.43
CA ILE A 173 -42.15 -43.41 -48.03
C ILE A 173 -42.98 -44.63 -48.44
N GLU A 174 -44.00 -45.02 -47.67
CA GLU A 174 -44.97 -46.06 -48.06
C GLU A 174 -45.85 -45.64 -49.25
N GLU A 175 -46.07 -44.34 -49.46
CA GLU A 175 -46.84 -43.79 -50.59
C GLU A 175 -46.03 -43.59 -51.88
N MET A 176 -44.72 -43.85 -51.89
CA MET A 176 -43.96 -43.91 -53.15
C MET A 176 -44.34 -45.16 -53.97
N PRO A 177 -44.60 -45.04 -55.30
CA PRO A 177 -44.89 -46.20 -56.11
C PRO A 177 -43.68 -47.14 -56.17
N THR A 178 -43.86 -48.35 -55.68
CA THR A 178 -42.88 -49.46 -55.73
C THR A 178 -42.57 -49.84 -57.18
N MET A 179 -41.62 -49.16 -57.82
CA MET A 179 -41.05 -49.57 -59.12
C MET A 179 -39.57 -50.00 -58.99
N ALA A 180 -39.05 -50.14 -57.77
CA ALA A 180 -37.65 -50.49 -57.50
C ALA A 180 -37.45 -51.85 -56.81
N SER A 181 -38.50 -52.68 -56.69
CA SER A 181 -38.39 -54.05 -56.17
C SER A 181 -38.14 -55.11 -57.26
N ASP A 182 -38.22 -54.74 -58.55
CA ASP A 182 -38.17 -55.70 -59.67
C ASP A 182 -36.82 -55.68 -60.44
N ALA A 183 -35.84 -54.89 -59.99
CA ALA A 183 -34.57 -54.67 -60.70
C ALA A 183 -33.32 -55.18 -59.95
N LEU A 184 -33.46 -55.84 -58.81
CA LEU A 184 -32.33 -56.35 -58.01
C LEU A 184 -32.29 -57.89 -57.86
N SER A 185 -33.16 -58.61 -58.57
CA SER A 185 -33.21 -60.07 -58.58
C SER A 185 -32.45 -60.75 -59.75
N ASP A 186 -31.72 -59.99 -60.58
CA ASP A 186 -31.11 -60.52 -61.82
C ASP A 186 -29.55 -60.41 -61.87
N VAL A 187 -28.89 -60.23 -60.73
CA VAL A 187 -27.41 -60.10 -60.63
C VAL A 187 -26.77 -61.21 -59.79
N PHE A 188 -27.52 -62.23 -59.40
CA PHE A 188 -27.00 -63.33 -58.58
C PHE A 188 -27.37 -64.69 -59.13
N ASP A 189 -26.85 -65.01 -60.32
CA ASP A 189 -26.60 -66.41 -60.69
C ASP A 189 -25.54 -66.56 -61.79
N GLY A 190 -24.45 -67.25 -61.44
CA GLY A 190 -23.59 -67.96 -62.40
C GLY A 190 -22.24 -67.34 -62.73
N GLN A 191 -21.20 -67.64 -61.94
CA GLN A 191 -20.13 -68.54 -62.40
C GLN A 191 -19.16 -68.92 -61.29
N SER A 192 -19.09 -70.23 -61.09
CA SER A 192 -18.20 -70.97 -60.22
C SER A 192 -16.78 -71.05 -60.77
N ALA A 193 -15.85 -71.23 -59.83
CA ALA A 193 -14.61 -71.98 -59.90
C ALA A 193 -13.39 -71.32 -60.56
N ASN A 194 -12.46 -70.88 -59.72
CA ASN A 194 -11.13 -71.51 -59.71
C ASN A 194 -10.56 -71.51 -58.30
N ASP A 195 -10.24 -72.72 -57.85
CA ASP A 195 -9.40 -73.05 -56.71
C ASP A 195 -8.02 -72.39 -56.82
N VAL A 196 -7.40 -72.08 -55.67
CA VAL A 196 -6.07 -72.58 -55.24
C VAL A 196 -5.81 -72.09 -53.80
N GLU A 197 -5.96 -73.04 -52.88
CA GLU A 197 -4.97 -73.42 -51.85
C GLU A 197 -4.53 -72.42 -50.74
N SER A 198 -5.12 -72.64 -49.56
CA SER A 198 -4.47 -72.90 -48.26
C SER A 198 -2.98 -72.56 -48.07
N ALA A 199 -2.68 -71.72 -47.05
CA ALA A 199 -1.74 -72.07 -45.98
C ALA A 199 -1.79 -71.05 -44.83
N VAL A 200 -2.15 -71.54 -43.63
CA VAL A 200 -1.84 -70.90 -42.34
C VAL A 200 -0.48 -71.45 -41.89
N PRO A 201 0.40 -70.62 -41.31
CA PRO A 201 0.78 -70.79 -39.91
C PRO A 201 0.84 -69.42 -39.19
N GLY A 202 0.64 -69.26 -37.89
CA GLY A 202 1.08 -70.12 -36.80
C GLY A 202 2.33 -69.54 -36.12
N THR A 203 2.08 -68.59 -35.21
CA THR A 203 2.74 -68.41 -33.89
C THR A 203 4.10 -67.67 -33.75
N GLU A 204 4.10 -66.75 -32.77
CA GLU A 204 5.16 -66.28 -31.84
C GLU A 204 5.88 -64.92 -32.06
N SER A 205 5.53 -63.98 -31.16
CA SER A 205 6.39 -63.10 -30.35
C SER A 205 7.32 -62.08 -31.03
N SER A 206 6.98 -60.79 -30.89
CA SER A 206 7.67 -59.86 -29.96
C SER A 206 7.08 -58.44 -30.02
N PHE A 207 6.70 -57.93 -28.85
CA PHE A 207 6.84 -56.54 -28.35
C PHE A 207 7.14 -55.43 -29.38
N ASP A 208 6.23 -54.48 -29.59
CA ASP A 208 6.51 -53.05 -29.34
C ASP A 208 5.20 -52.22 -29.28
N GLU A 209 5.30 -51.14 -28.52
CA GLU A 209 4.29 -50.29 -27.93
C GLU A 209 3.88 -49.14 -28.87
N SER A 210 2.59 -48.98 -29.17
CA SER A 210 1.91 -47.69 -29.43
C SER A 210 0.48 -47.91 -29.94
N ALA A 211 -0.50 -47.65 -29.09
CA ALA A 211 -1.91 -47.64 -29.44
C ALA A 211 -2.31 -46.22 -29.87
N ASP A 212 -2.58 -46.04 -31.17
CA ASP A 212 -3.33 -44.90 -31.67
C ASP A 212 -4.84 -45.18 -31.46
N ASP A 213 -5.38 -44.67 -30.35
CA ASP A 213 -6.81 -44.56 -30.08
C ASP A 213 -7.28 -43.20 -30.61
N ASP A 214 -7.73 -43.18 -31.86
CA ASP A 214 -8.28 -41.99 -32.52
C ASP A 214 -9.74 -41.79 -32.10
N SER A 215 -9.92 -41.23 -30.91
CA SER A 215 -11.18 -40.67 -30.40
C SER A 215 -11.04 -39.14 -30.33
N PRO A 216 -11.96 -38.33 -30.91
CA PRO A 216 -11.87 -36.89 -30.80
C PRO A 216 -12.21 -36.46 -29.37
N SER A 217 -11.17 -36.28 -28.55
CA SER A 217 -11.30 -35.71 -27.21
C SER A 217 -11.73 -34.26 -27.36
N ALA A 218 -13.01 -33.98 -27.12
CA ALA A 218 -13.51 -32.64 -26.93
C ALA A 218 -12.76 -32.00 -25.76
N GLU A 219 -12.03 -30.93 -26.04
CA GLU A 219 -11.36 -30.10 -25.06
C GLU A 219 -12.43 -29.46 -24.16
N VAL A 220 -12.68 -30.10 -23.00
CA VAL A 220 -13.52 -29.53 -21.96
C VAL A 220 -12.74 -28.38 -21.33
N VAL A 221 -12.88 -27.20 -21.92
CA VAL A 221 -12.47 -25.94 -21.29
C VAL A 221 -13.27 -25.81 -19.99
N PRO A 222 -12.63 -25.70 -18.83
CA PRO A 222 -13.35 -25.62 -17.56
C PRO A 222 -14.20 -24.34 -17.52
N LEU A 223 -15.51 -24.50 -17.40
CA LEU A 223 -16.51 -23.42 -17.44
C LEU A 223 -16.43 -22.47 -16.23
N PHE A 224 -15.58 -22.76 -15.23
CA PHE A 224 -15.22 -21.84 -14.16
C PHE A 224 -13.80 -22.15 -13.66
N PRO A 225 -12.83 -21.23 -13.73
CA PRO A 225 -11.66 -21.33 -12.87
C PRO A 225 -12.15 -21.08 -11.44
N GLY A 226 -11.92 -22.07 -10.57
CA GLY A 226 -12.36 -22.02 -9.19
C GLY A 226 -11.94 -20.71 -8.51
N ARG A 227 -12.90 -20.11 -7.80
CA ARG A 227 -12.69 -19.04 -6.84
C ARG A 227 -11.54 -19.42 -5.89
N ARG A 228 -10.36 -18.87 -6.10
CA ARG A 228 -9.35 -18.72 -5.05
C ARG A 228 -9.62 -17.37 -4.38
N THR A 229 -9.82 -17.41 -3.08
CA THR A 229 -9.78 -16.24 -2.22
C THR A 229 -8.43 -15.56 -2.40
N GLU A 230 -8.49 -14.34 -2.94
CA GLU A 230 -7.56 -13.21 -2.79
C GLU A 230 -6.25 -13.51 -2.05
N THR A 231 -5.17 -13.64 -2.83
CA THR A 231 -3.92 -12.91 -2.61
C THR A 231 -3.40 -12.55 -4.01
N ASP A 232 -3.22 -11.25 -4.28
CA ASP A 232 -2.65 -10.74 -5.53
C ASP A 232 -1.20 -11.20 -5.69
N ASP A 233 -1.00 -12.36 -6.31
CA ASP A 233 0.27 -12.80 -6.89
C ASP A 233 0.36 -12.27 -8.33
N GLU A 234 1.08 -11.17 -8.50
CA GLU A 234 1.61 -10.75 -9.79
C GLU A 234 2.80 -11.66 -10.11
N LEU A 235 2.59 -12.62 -11.02
CA LEU A 235 3.63 -13.58 -11.42
C LEU A 235 4.60 -12.95 -12.43
N ASP A 236 5.83 -12.70 -12.00
CA ASP A 236 6.99 -12.50 -12.88
C ASP A 236 7.42 -13.84 -13.54
N PRO A 237 8.07 -13.81 -14.72
CA PRO A 237 8.24 -14.97 -15.62
C PRO A 237 9.33 -15.98 -15.20
N VAL A 238 9.60 -16.15 -13.90
CA VAL A 238 10.40 -17.23 -13.34
C VAL A 238 9.84 -17.50 -11.94
N GLY A 239 9.20 -18.65 -11.71
CA GLY A 239 8.43 -18.97 -10.50
C GLY A 239 9.22 -19.04 -9.19
N VAL A 240 9.74 -17.90 -8.73
CA VAL A 240 10.30 -17.68 -7.40
C VAL A 240 9.36 -16.68 -6.73
N SER A 241 8.67 -17.12 -5.68
CA SER A 241 7.86 -16.27 -4.82
C SER A 241 8.78 -15.33 -4.06
N THR A 242 9.06 -14.15 -4.59
CA THR A 242 9.76 -13.09 -3.86
C THR A 242 8.79 -12.54 -2.81
N PRO A 243 9.07 -12.66 -1.51
CA PRO A 243 8.20 -12.06 -0.50
C PRO A 243 8.21 -10.54 -0.67
N ARG A 244 7.03 -9.90 -0.71
CA ARG A 244 6.94 -8.44 -0.77
C ARG A 244 7.72 -7.88 0.43
N ARG A 245 8.72 -7.01 0.20
CA ARG A 245 9.60 -6.39 1.21
C ARG A 245 8.92 -6.15 2.58
N ASP A 246 7.73 -5.57 2.55
CA ASP A 246 7.01 -5.17 3.75
C ASP A 246 6.46 -6.37 4.56
N GLU A 247 6.20 -7.53 3.93
CA GLU A 247 5.81 -8.79 4.59
C GLU A 247 6.99 -9.39 5.37
N VAL A 248 8.18 -9.43 4.75
CA VAL A 248 9.42 -9.88 5.40
C VAL A 248 9.71 -8.99 6.61
N ILE A 249 9.73 -7.67 6.38
CA ILE A 249 10.01 -6.69 7.44
C ILE A 249 8.96 -6.82 8.55
N GLY A 250 7.67 -6.92 8.20
CA GLY A 250 6.59 -7.04 9.17
C GLY A 250 6.71 -8.27 10.08
N SER A 251 7.14 -9.41 9.54
CA SER A 251 7.31 -10.65 10.31
C SER A 251 8.37 -10.53 11.41
N GLU A 252 9.50 -9.87 11.11
CA GLU A 252 10.64 -9.70 12.02
C GLU A 252 10.47 -8.49 12.95
N LEU A 253 9.81 -7.43 12.47
CA LEU A 253 9.67 -6.15 13.18
C LEU A 253 9.00 -6.34 14.55
N ALA A 254 7.90 -7.09 14.63
CA ALA A 254 7.16 -7.25 15.87
C ALA A 254 7.98 -7.96 16.97
N GLY A 255 8.92 -8.85 16.58
CA GLY A 255 9.85 -9.51 17.49
C GLY A 255 10.92 -8.57 18.03
N VAL A 256 11.58 -7.83 17.12
CA VAL A 256 12.66 -6.90 17.48
C VAL A 256 12.12 -5.72 18.30
N VAL A 257 10.96 -5.16 17.92
CA VAL A 257 10.31 -4.06 18.64
C VAL A 257 10.05 -4.44 20.09
N ARG A 258 9.52 -5.64 20.36
CA ARG A 258 9.30 -6.12 21.74
C ARG A 258 10.61 -6.28 22.50
N SER A 259 11.62 -6.86 21.88
CA SER A 259 12.94 -7.06 22.49
C SER A 259 13.63 -5.74 22.83
N VAL A 260 13.59 -4.76 21.93
CA VAL A 260 14.17 -3.42 22.13
C VAL A 260 13.37 -2.63 23.17
N LYS A 261 12.03 -2.66 23.15
CA LYS A 261 11.20 -2.02 24.19
C LYS A 261 11.48 -2.60 25.58
N LYS A 262 11.69 -3.91 25.68
CA LYS A 262 12.09 -4.58 26.92
C LYS A 262 13.49 -4.15 27.37
N ALA A 263 14.46 -4.15 26.46
CA ALA A 263 15.82 -3.69 26.78
C ALA A 263 15.83 -2.24 27.31
N PHE A 264 15.00 -1.36 26.75
CA PHE A 264 14.82 0.00 27.26
C PHE A 264 14.04 0.09 28.58
N ALA A 265 13.24 -0.91 28.94
CA ALA A 265 12.64 -0.99 30.27
C ALA A 265 13.70 -1.36 31.31
N ASP A 266 14.43 -2.44 31.04
CA ASP A 266 15.49 -2.90 31.92
C ASP A 266 16.58 -1.82 32.08
N GLU A 267 16.89 -1.09 31.00
CA GLU A 267 17.84 0.03 31.04
C GLU A 267 17.32 1.23 31.82
N LEU A 268 16.06 1.61 31.65
CA LEU A 268 15.45 2.68 32.45
C LEU A 268 15.54 2.34 33.94
N ASP A 269 15.26 1.09 34.33
CA ASP A 269 15.34 0.65 35.72
C ASP A 269 16.78 0.74 36.25
N VAL A 270 17.77 0.36 35.45
CA VAL A 270 19.19 0.50 35.78
C VAL A 270 19.60 1.98 35.90
N VAL A 271 19.16 2.84 34.98
CA VAL A 271 19.46 4.28 35.01
C VAL A 271 18.82 4.93 36.22
N LEU A 272 17.56 4.60 36.54
CA LEU A 272 16.89 5.11 37.73
C LEU A 272 17.59 4.64 39.02
N ALA A 273 18.02 3.39 39.09
CA ALA A 273 18.80 2.89 40.22
C ALA A 273 20.17 3.57 40.35
N ALA A 274 20.83 3.89 39.23
CA ALA A 274 22.09 4.62 39.22
C ALA A 274 21.92 6.09 39.65
N LEU A 275 20.82 6.72 39.23
CA LEU A 275 20.44 8.07 39.63
C LEU A 275 20.09 8.15 41.13
N ASP A 276 19.42 7.13 41.68
CA ASP A 276 19.08 7.06 43.12
C ASP A 276 20.25 6.66 44.02
N SER A 277 21.37 6.19 43.44
CA SER A 277 22.55 5.78 44.18
C SER A 277 23.27 6.97 44.83
N ASP A 278 23.87 6.74 46.00
CA ASP A 278 24.73 7.72 46.69
C ASP A 278 26.04 8.05 45.94
N ASP A 279 26.40 7.25 44.93
CA ASP A 279 27.63 7.41 44.14
C ASP A 279 27.48 8.53 43.09
N GLU A 280 28.17 9.65 43.31
CA GLU A 280 28.13 10.81 42.41
C GLU A 280 28.59 10.49 40.98
N LYS A 281 29.52 9.55 40.80
CA LYS A 281 29.98 9.15 39.46
C LYS A 281 28.86 8.45 38.69
N LYS A 282 28.10 7.59 39.38
CA LYS A 282 26.95 6.89 38.79
C LYS A 282 25.80 7.84 38.47
N ARG A 283 25.56 8.85 39.32
CA ARG A 283 24.55 9.89 39.05
C ARG A 283 24.87 10.72 37.81
N ARG A 284 26.13 11.14 37.65
CA ARG A 284 26.55 11.94 36.49
C ARG A 284 26.63 11.13 35.20
N THR A 285 26.92 9.83 35.28
CA THR A 285 27.08 8.96 34.11
C THR A 285 26.36 7.62 34.31
N PRO A 286 25.02 7.60 34.33
CA PRO A 286 24.25 6.39 34.63
C PRO A 286 24.28 5.37 33.49
N LEU A 287 24.60 5.81 32.28
CA LEU A 287 24.69 4.95 31.10
C LEU A 287 26.14 4.47 30.87
N PRO A 288 26.32 3.23 30.35
CA PRO A 288 27.62 2.76 29.86
C PRO A 288 28.23 3.71 28.82
N GLY A 289 29.54 3.63 28.59
CA GLY A 289 30.20 4.42 27.54
C GLY A 289 29.58 4.19 26.14
N PRO A 290 29.65 5.17 25.21
CA PRO A 290 28.92 5.14 23.94
C PRO A 290 29.13 3.85 23.13
N ALA A 291 30.38 3.38 23.04
CA ALA A 291 30.72 2.17 22.30
C ALA A 291 30.14 0.89 22.95
N SER A 292 30.12 0.82 24.28
CA SER A 292 29.56 -0.32 25.01
C SER A 292 28.03 -0.32 24.95
N TYR A 293 27.44 0.86 25.01
CA TYR A 293 26.00 1.09 24.85
C TYR A 293 25.52 0.63 23.47
N ARG A 294 26.16 1.11 22.40
CA ARG A 294 25.88 0.69 21.03
C ARG A 294 26.01 -0.83 20.88
N ARG A 295 27.12 -1.41 21.34
CA ARG A 295 27.36 -2.86 21.23
C ARG A 295 26.27 -3.71 21.88
N ARG A 296 25.75 -3.30 23.05
CA ARG A 296 24.67 -4.02 23.74
C ARG A 296 23.40 -4.04 22.90
N HIS A 297 23.00 -2.90 22.36
CA HIS A 297 21.79 -2.77 21.56
C HIS A 297 21.92 -3.44 20.20
N VAL A 298 23.04 -3.23 19.49
CA VAL A 298 23.33 -3.89 18.20
C VAL A 298 23.18 -5.40 18.30
N LYS A 299 23.75 -6.02 19.35
CA LYS A 299 23.66 -7.47 19.56
C LYS A 299 22.23 -8.01 19.60
N LEU A 300 21.25 -7.20 20.05
CA LEU A 300 19.84 -7.59 20.09
C LEU A 300 19.16 -7.56 18.73
N MET A 301 19.65 -6.72 17.81
CA MET A 301 19.02 -6.46 16.52
C MET A 301 19.71 -7.20 15.37
N THR A 302 20.97 -7.60 15.53
CA THR A 302 21.78 -8.25 14.49
C THR A 302 21.06 -9.44 13.85
N SER A 303 20.46 -10.35 14.62
CA SER A 303 19.84 -11.55 14.07
C SER A 303 18.66 -11.28 13.15
N SER A 304 17.89 -10.23 13.42
CA SER A 304 16.74 -9.88 12.58
C SER A 304 17.16 -8.99 11.41
N PHE A 305 18.19 -8.16 11.57
CA PHE A 305 18.78 -7.44 10.43
C PHE A 305 19.46 -8.38 9.44
N THR A 306 20.13 -9.44 9.91
CA THR A 306 20.67 -10.48 9.02
C THR A 306 19.56 -11.22 8.29
N ALA A 307 18.47 -11.60 8.98
CA ALA A 307 17.34 -12.28 8.33
C ALA A 307 16.68 -11.42 7.24
N VAL A 308 16.49 -10.13 7.50
CA VAL A 308 15.94 -9.18 6.51
C VAL A 308 16.91 -8.94 5.35
N ALA A 309 18.21 -8.86 5.62
CA ALA A 309 19.24 -8.72 4.59
C ALA A 309 19.34 -9.97 3.71
N GLU A 310 19.27 -11.17 4.29
CA GLU A 310 19.26 -12.45 3.56
C GLU A 310 18.02 -12.59 2.67
N ALA A 311 16.86 -12.10 3.11
CA ALA A 311 15.66 -12.06 2.28
C ALA A 311 15.81 -11.08 1.11
N GLY A 312 16.35 -9.88 1.35
CA GLY A 312 16.63 -8.91 0.28
C GLY A 312 17.66 -9.40 -0.74
N ALA A 313 18.64 -10.18 -0.28
CA ALA A 313 19.62 -10.86 -1.13
C ALA A 313 18.98 -11.92 -2.05
N ALA A 314 18.10 -12.74 -1.47
CA ALA A 314 17.41 -13.82 -2.18
C ALA A 314 16.52 -13.30 -3.32
N ASP A 315 15.91 -12.12 -3.16
CA ASP A 315 15.00 -11.55 -4.16
C ASP A 315 15.68 -11.17 -5.49
N LEU A 316 16.99 -10.91 -5.51
CA LEU A 316 17.74 -10.63 -6.75
C LEU A 316 18.57 -11.82 -7.26
N GLY A 317 18.51 -12.97 -6.59
CA GLY A 317 19.26 -14.17 -6.99
C GLY A 317 20.79 -14.02 -6.92
N GLY A 318 21.30 -13.14 -6.04
CA GLY A 318 22.73 -12.90 -5.88
C GLY A 318 23.40 -13.87 -4.89
N ASP A 319 24.46 -14.56 -5.34
CA ASP A 319 25.27 -15.49 -4.50
C ASP A 319 26.26 -14.77 -3.54
N LEU A 320 26.52 -13.47 -3.75
CA LEU A 320 27.52 -12.69 -3.01
C LEU A 320 26.89 -11.38 -2.53
N VAL A 321 26.15 -11.46 -1.43
CA VAL A 321 25.58 -10.27 -0.80
C VAL A 321 26.41 -9.86 0.41
N ASP A 322 26.70 -8.56 0.48
CA ASP A 322 27.38 -7.95 1.62
C ASP A 322 26.38 -7.73 2.78
N VAL A 323 25.98 -8.84 3.41
CA VAL A 323 25.11 -8.84 4.61
C VAL A 323 25.72 -8.00 5.73
N GLU A 324 27.06 -7.91 5.78
CA GLU A 324 27.78 -7.10 6.76
C GLU A 324 27.57 -5.61 6.50
N ALA A 325 27.66 -5.14 5.25
CA ALA A 325 27.33 -3.77 4.87
C ALA A 325 25.85 -3.43 5.08
N ALA A 326 24.94 -4.35 4.75
CA ALA A 326 23.51 -4.18 5.00
C ALA A 326 23.19 -4.03 6.50
N CYS A 327 23.79 -4.87 7.34
CA CYS A 327 23.67 -4.74 8.79
C CYS A 327 24.31 -3.45 9.31
N ALA A 328 25.46 -3.04 8.78
CA ALA A 328 26.12 -1.79 9.16
C ALA A 328 25.26 -0.56 8.84
N ALA A 329 24.58 -0.55 7.69
CA ALA A 329 23.65 0.51 7.30
C ALA A 329 22.45 0.59 8.26
N ALA A 330 21.81 -0.55 8.57
CA ALA A 330 20.72 -0.59 9.54
C ALA A 330 21.14 -0.13 10.94
N ILE A 331 22.32 -0.55 11.39
CA ILE A 331 22.87 -0.14 12.69
C ILE A 331 23.13 1.37 12.72
N ALA A 332 23.60 1.97 11.63
CA ALA A 332 23.80 3.42 11.56
C ALA A 332 22.48 4.19 11.72
N VAL A 333 21.40 3.74 11.08
CA VAL A 333 20.06 4.32 11.22
C VAL A 333 19.57 4.22 12.67
N VAL A 334 19.70 3.04 13.30
CA VAL A 334 19.30 2.88 14.70
C VAL A 334 20.14 3.73 15.64
N ASP A 335 21.45 3.81 15.40
CA ASP A 335 22.33 4.61 16.26
C ASP A 335 21.94 6.10 16.21
N ASP A 336 21.69 6.63 15.01
CA ASP A 336 21.30 8.02 14.81
C ASP A 336 19.91 8.32 15.38
N GLN A 337 18.90 7.52 15.01
CA GLN A 337 17.50 7.85 15.33
C GLN A 337 17.07 7.47 16.75
N LEU A 338 17.73 6.48 17.36
CA LEU A 338 17.29 5.87 18.62
C LEU A 338 18.35 6.00 19.73
N LEU A 339 19.55 5.47 19.51
CA LEU A 339 20.55 5.32 20.57
C LEU A 339 21.19 6.65 20.96
N SER A 340 21.57 7.45 19.97
CA SER A 340 22.13 8.78 20.17
C SER A 340 21.11 9.72 20.83
N PHE A 341 19.83 9.60 20.43
CA PHE A 341 18.73 10.39 20.97
C PHE A 341 18.50 10.10 22.46
N VAL A 342 18.28 8.85 22.85
CA VAL A 342 18.05 8.47 24.27
C VAL A 342 19.23 8.92 25.13
N ARG A 343 20.44 8.62 24.68
CA ARG A 343 21.65 9.00 25.41
C ARG A 343 21.78 10.51 25.52
N GLY A 344 21.53 11.22 24.43
CA GLY A 344 21.53 12.68 24.38
C GLY A 344 20.54 13.25 25.41
N GLN A 345 19.30 12.78 25.41
CA GLN A 345 18.26 13.24 26.33
C GLN A 345 18.62 12.99 27.80
N VAL A 346 19.16 11.81 28.14
CA VAL A 346 19.60 11.53 29.51
C VAL A 346 20.74 12.47 29.93
N MET A 347 21.72 12.70 29.06
CA MET A 347 22.83 13.60 29.36
C MET A 347 22.39 15.07 29.46
N HIS A 348 21.46 15.52 28.61
CA HIS A 348 20.90 16.87 28.69
C HIS A 348 20.06 17.04 29.96
N ALA A 349 19.22 16.07 30.33
CA ALA A 349 18.45 16.12 31.56
C ALA A 349 19.33 16.28 32.81
N ILE A 350 20.45 15.56 32.87
CA ILE A 350 21.43 15.68 33.97
C ILE A 350 22.11 17.06 33.95
N LYS A 351 22.45 17.58 32.77
CA LYS A 351 23.11 18.88 32.62
C LYS A 351 22.19 20.05 32.97
N ASP A 352 20.94 20.01 32.52
CA ASP A 352 19.99 21.13 32.59
C ASP A 352 19.38 21.27 33.99
N HIS A 353 19.16 20.15 34.68
CA HIS A 353 18.53 20.14 36.01
C HIS A 353 19.54 20.13 37.17
N GLY A 354 20.84 19.93 36.90
CA GLY A 354 21.91 20.02 37.90
C GLY A 354 21.73 19.05 39.06
N ASP A 355 21.35 19.58 40.23
CA ASP A 355 21.14 18.82 41.46
C ASP A 355 19.66 18.47 41.74
N ASP A 356 18.71 18.94 40.90
CA ASP A 356 17.30 18.59 41.06
C ASP A 356 17.01 17.17 40.55
N GLN A 357 17.26 16.22 41.44
CA GLN A 357 17.05 14.79 41.20
C GLN A 357 15.63 14.45 40.75
N ARG A 358 14.60 15.15 41.26
CA ARG A 358 13.21 14.88 40.89
C ARG A 358 12.94 15.32 39.47
N ALA A 359 13.48 16.46 39.05
CA ALA A 359 13.38 16.93 37.68
C ALA A 359 14.13 16.02 36.70
N ILE A 360 15.36 15.59 37.04
CA ILE A 360 16.14 14.63 36.23
C ILE A 360 15.35 13.34 36.02
N VAL A 361 14.86 12.71 37.10
CA VAL A 361 14.10 11.46 37.02
C VAL A 361 12.83 11.61 36.18
N LYS A 362 12.13 12.75 36.30
CA LYS A 362 10.92 13.04 35.51
C LYS A 362 11.25 13.15 34.01
N SER A 363 12.31 13.88 33.68
CA SER A 363 12.77 14.08 32.29
C SER A 363 13.25 12.77 31.66
N VAL A 364 14.08 11.99 32.38
CA VAL A 364 14.54 10.67 31.92
C VAL A 364 13.36 9.73 31.66
N ARG A 365 12.39 9.64 32.58
CA ARG A 365 11.18 8.82 32.36
C ARG A 365 10.31 9.31 31.18
N ALA A 366 10.36 10.59 30.84
CA ALA A 366 9.66 11.12 29.68
C ALA A 366 10.37 10.70 28.39
N ALA A 367 11.70 10.86 28.32
CA ALA A 367 12.51 10.46 27.17
C ALA A 367 12.36 8.97 26.83
N TYR A 368 12.45 8.07 27.82
CA TYR A 368 12.24 6.64 27.59
C TYR A 368 10.80 6.28 27.21
N ARG A 369 9.80 7.06 27.65
CA ARG A 369 8.40 6.86 27.24
C ARG A 369 8.15 7.28 25.81
N GLU A 370 8.67 8.43 25.39
CA GLU A 370 8.63 8.90 24.00
C GLU A 370 9.25 7.85 23.07
N VAL A 371 10.45 7.38 23.42
CA VAL A 371 11.17 6.40 22.59
C VAL A 371 10.39 5.09 22.47
N LYS A 372 9.86 4.56 23.57
CA LYS A 372 9.05 3.33 23.56
C LYS A 372 7.69 3.48 22.85
N GLY A 373 7.11 4.68 22.88
CA GLY A 373 5.81 4.94 22.27
C GLY A 373 5.91 5.08 20.77
N GLU A 374 6.73 6.03 20.32
CA GLU A 374 6.68 6.53 18.94
C GLU A 374 7.91 6.15 18.12
N ARG A 375 9.10 6.20 18.71
CA ARG A 375 10.35 6.11 17.94
C ARG A 375 10.85 4.70 17.67
N VAL A 376 10.67 3.75 18.59
CA VAL A 376 11.24 2.38 18.44
C VAL A 376 10.75 1.71 17.16
N GLU A 377 9.45 1.75 16.90
CA GLU A 377 8.87 1.06 15.75
C GLU A 377 9.25 1.73 14.43
N SER A 378 9.14 3.06 14.36
CA SER A 378 9.53 3.83 13.18
C SER A 378 11.02 3.68 12.83
N ALA A 379 11.91 3.74 13.83
CA ALA A 379 13.35 3.64 13.61
C ALA A 379 13.77 2.21 13.22
N LEU A 380 13.17 1.19 13.83
CA LEU A 380 13.45 -0.21 13.48
C LEU A 380 12.93 -0.55 12.08
N PHE A 381 11.75 -0.04 11.71
CA PHE A 381 11.23 -0.20 10.35
C PHE A 381 12.18 0.44 9.32
N ALA A 382 12.57 1.70 9.53
CA ALA A 382 13.51 2.39 8.65
C ALA A 382 14.88 1.66 8.55
N ALA A 383 15.38 1.12 9.66
CA ALA A 383 16.61 0.35 9.69
C ALA A 383 16.49 -0.98 8.92
N MET A 384 15.37 -1.70 9.08
CA MET A 384 15.11 -2.94 8.33
C MET A 384 14.95 -2.68 6.83
N THR A 385 14.28 -1.58 6.44
CA THR A 385 14.22 -1.15 5.04
C THR A 385 15.61 -0.84 4.48
N ALA A 386 16.44 -0.11 5.24
CA ALA A 386 17.81 0.19 4.82
C ALA A 386 18.67 -1.08 4.67
N ALA A 387 18.55 -2.06 5.57
CA ALA A 387 19.21 -3.36 5.42
C ALA A 387 18.77 -4.08 4.15
N TYR A 388 17.45 -4.16 3.93
CA TYR A 388 16.88 -4.84 2.77
C TYR A 388 17.33 -4.20 1.44
N GLU A 389 17.26 -2.87 1.32
CA GLU A 389 17.69 -2.15 0.12
C GLU A 389 19.20 -2.19 -0.11
N THR A 390 20.00 -2.21 0.95
CA THR A 390 21.46 -2.30 0.83
C THR A 390 21.90 -3.70 0.42
N ALA A 391 21.17 -4.74 0.86
CA ALA A 391 21.39 -6.12 0.44
C ALA A 391 21.04 -6.37 -1.04
N GLN A 392 20.26 -5.47 -1.66
CA GLN A 392 19.93 -5.52 -3.08
C GLN A 392 20.98 -4.90 -4.00
N ARG A 393 21.94 -4.13 -3.47
CA ARG A 393 23.01 -3.50 -4.25
C ARG A 393 24.26 -4.36 -4.27
#